data_AF-A0A1B9N8V1-F1
#
_entry.id   AF-A0A1B9N8V1-F1
#
_cell.length_a   1.000
_cell.length_b   1.000
_cell.length_c   1.000
_cell.angle_alpha   90.00
_cell.angle_beta   90.00
_cell.angle_gamma   90.00
#
_symmetry.space_group_name_H-M   'P 1'
#
loop_
_entity.id
_entity.type
_entity.pdbx_description
1 polymer ?
#
loop_
_entity_poly.entity_id
_entity_poly.type
_entity_poly.pdbx_seq_one_letter_code
_entity_poly.pdbx_strand_id
1 'polypeptide(L)'
;MKLIISVILILTSCFANATGLNYHSERTRLYQLTQKFEAQKTLPRLYTKEGKEILSQFTDPKLLENFSKDKIDEKLDITNYINHIVEIYLTFLSNKSNEITSQDLTNNLKRFQQEIILLSTFNIKYFAAISPHVNQFYKELPDNERGGVIQYSVKMMQSEMLKYYYGGFKWIALPDCLTEQSKLDIITTLEQSAENYAKFIPESKKTAIIEKAEQLITQQPIFKSQLSHIIEVMKTNKCEEICQRIYKNK
;
A
#
# COMPACT_ATOMS: atom_id res chain seq x y z
N MET A 1 17.67 -26.86 11.23
CA MET A 1 16.77 -27.15 10.09
C MET A 1 15.81 -28.28 10.48
N LYS A 2 14.71 -27.94 11.17
CA LYS A 2 13.55 -28.78 11.57
C LYS A 2 12.74 -27.99 12.61
N LEU A 3 12.19 -26.84 12.21
CA LEU A 3 11.22 -26.03 13.00
C LEU A 3 10.58 -24.93 12.13
N ILE A 4 10.47 -25.19 10.81
CA ILE A 4 9.88 -24.27 9.81
C ILE A 4 8.54 -24.82 9.27
N ILE A 5 8.07 -25.98 9.74
CA ILE A 5 6.86 -26.62 9.16
C ILE A 5 5.66 -26.63 10.12
N SER A 6 5.84 -26.33 11.41
CA SER A 6 4.77 -26.56 12.41
C SER A 6 3.88 -25.36 12.75
N VAL A 7 4.16 -24.15 12.24
CA VAL A 7 3.30 -22.96 12.48
C VAL A 7 2.42 -22.61 11.27
N ILE A 8 2.74 -23.14 10.08
CA ILE A 8 1.94 -22.94 8.84
C ILE A 8 0.85 -24.02 8.68
N LEU A 9 0.87 -25.09 9.49
CA LEU A 9 -0.06 -26.23 9.38
C LEU A 9 -1.15 -26.33 10.47
N ILE A 10 -1.11 -25.46 11.49
CA ILE A 10 -2.11 -25.47 12.60
C ILE A 10 -3.26 -24.47 12.37
N LEU A 11 -3.19 -23.62 11.35
CA LEU A 11 -4.34 -22.79 10.92
C LEU A 11 -5.10 -23.33 9.70
N THR A 12 -4.67 -24.47 9.12
CA THR A 12 -5.27 -25.05 7.91
C THR A 12 -6.00 -26.38 8.11
N SER A 13 -6.13 -26.90 9.34
CA SER A 13 -6.67 -28.25 9.57
C SER A 13 -7.94 -28.36 10.44
N CYS A 14 -8.58 -27.26 10.85
CA CYS A 14 -9.89 -27.32 11.54
C CYS A 14 -11.03 -26.52 10.88
N PHE A 15 -10.86 -25.97 9.68
CA PHE A 15 -11.95 -25.31 8.93
C PHE A 15 -12.23 -25.94 7.56
N ALA A 16 -11.79 -27.18 7.33
CA ALA A 16 -12.09 -27.91 6.10
C ALA A 16 -13.56 -28.37 5.99
N ASN A 17 -14.40 -28.20 7.02
CA ASN A 17 -15.83 -28.56 7.02
C ASN A 17 -16.75 -27.45 7.55
N ALA A 18 -16.44 -26.18 7.23
CA ALA A 18 -17.43 -25.09 7.25
C ALA A 18 -17.70 -24.59 5.82
N THR A 19 -17.81 -25.52 4.89
CA THR A 19 -18.35 -25.29 3.54
C THR A 19 -19.86 -25.06 3.66
N GLY A 20 -20.27 -23.81 3.90
CA GLY A 20 -21.69 -23.48 4.02
C GLY A 20 -22.06 -22.11 4.58
N LEU A 21 -21.09 -21.25 4.91
CA LEU A 21 -21.40 -19.84 5.17
C LEU A 21 -21.12 -19.04 3.90
N ASN A 22 -22.17 -18.46 3.33
CA ASN A 22 -22.14 -17.47 2.25
C ASN A 22 -21.40 -16.20 2.71
N TYR A 23 -20.10 -16.29 2.96
CA TYR A 23 -19.25 -15.15 3.28
C TYR A 23 -18.68 -14.60 1.97
N HIS A 24 -19.55 -13.97 1.18
CA HIS A 24 -19.15 -13.13 0.04
C HIS A 24 -18.52 -11.83 0.57
N SER A 25 -17.42 -11.94 1.31
CA SER A 25 -16.61 -10.78 1.72
C SER A 25 -15.68 -10.36 0.59
N GLU A 26 -15.40 -9.07 0.48
CA GLU A 26 -14.48 -8.54 -0.54
C GLU A 26 -13.08 -9.15 -0.38
N ARG A 27 -12.68 -9.46 0.86
CA ARG A 27 -11.46 -10.21 1.16
C ARG A 27 -11.40 -11.56 0.45
N THR A 28 -12.43 -12.40 0.57
CA THR A 28 -12.45 -13.73 -0.07
C THR A 28 -12.35 -13.62 -1.59
N ARG A 29 -13.08 -12.65 -2.17
CA ARG A 29 -13.06 -12.38 -3.61
C ARG A 29 -11.66 -12.00 -4.09
N LEU A 30 -11.01 -11.05 -3.41
CA LEU A 30 -9.68 -10.57 -3.76
C LEU A 30 -8.59 -11.61 -3.52
N TYR A 31 -8.72 -12.43 -2.48
CA TYR A 31 -7.84 -13.58 -2.26
C TYR A 31 -7.87 -14.56 -3.44
N GLN A 32 -9.06 -14.99 -3.86
CA GLN A 32 -9.21 -15.91 -4.99
C GLN A 32 -8.70 -15.29 -6.30
N LEU A 33 -8.92 -14.00 -6.49
CA LEU A 33 -8.39 -13.28 -7.65
C LEU A 33 -6.86 -13.22 -7.64
N THR A 34 -6.26 -13.00 -6.48
CA THR A 34 -4.81 -12.97 -6.28
C THR A 34 -4.18 -14.32 -6.62
N GLN A 35 -4.74 -15.43 -6.13
CA GLN A 35 -4.26 -16.77 -6.48
C GLN A 35 -4.33 -17.07 -7.97
N LYS A 36 -5.41 -16.61 -8.64
CA LYS A 36 -5.52 -16.72 -10.10
C LYS A 36 -4.44 -15.93 -10.82
N PHE A 37 -4.06 -14.76 -10.28
CA PHE A 37 -3.02 -13.90 -10.82
C PHE A 37 -1.63 -14.55 -10.73
N GLU A 38 -1.30 -15.16 -9.59
CA GLU A 38 -0.04 -15.88 -9.35
C GLU A 38 0.13 -17.09 -10.26
N ALA A 39 -0.97 -17.77 -10.61
CA ALA A 39 -0.94 -18.94 -11.48
C ALA A 39 -0.71 -18.59 -12.96
N GLN A 40 -0.77 -17.32 -13.36
CA GLN A 40 -0.63 -16.93 -14.76
C GLN A 40 0.83 -16.91 -15.21
N LYS A 41 1.10 -17.52 -16.37
CA LYS A 41 2.43 -17.46 -17.02
C LYS A 41 2.75 -16.07 -17.58
N THR A 42 1.72 -15.30 -17.89
CA THR A 42 1.80 -13.94 -18.41
C THR A 42 0.89 -13.08 -17.57
N LEU A 43 1.35 -11.89 -17.18
CA LEU A 43 0.53 -11.01 -16.36
C LEU A 43 -0.53 -10.28 -17.20
N PRO A 44 -1.74 -10.05 -16.64
CA PRO A 44 -2.77 -9.21 -17.23
C PRO A 44 -2.23 -7.85 -17.65
N ARG A 45 -2.73 -7.29 -18.76
CA ARG A 45 -2.27 -6.00 -19.30
C ARG A 45 -3.43 -5.04 -19.52
N LEU A 46 -3.25 -3.76 -19.20
CA LEU A 46 -4.30 -2.76 -19.33
C LEU A 46 -4.72 -2.48 -20.77
N TYR A 47 -3.92 -2.83 -21.78
CA TYR A 47 -4.32 -2.67 -23.17
C TYR A 47 -5.20 -3.82 -23.69
N THR A 48 -5.34 -4.93 -22.95
CA THR A 48 -6.23 -6.05 -23.33
C THR A 48 -7.57 -5.94 -22.61
N LYS A 49 -8.65 -6.43 -23.24
CA LYS A 49 -9.98 -6.43 -22.64
C LYS A 49 -9.99 -7.23 -21.32
N GLU A 50 -9.48 -8.46 -21.36
CA GLU A 50 -9.39 -9.34 -20.19
C GLU A 50 -8.54 -8.71 -19.07
N GLY A 51 -7.41 -8.08 -19.42
CA GLY A 51 -6.57 -7.45 -18.42
C GLY A 51 -7.22 -6.27 -17.73
N LYS A 52 -7.98 -5.44 -18.46
CA LYS A 52 -8.83 -4.38 -17.87
C LYS A 52 -9.87 -4.95 -16.91
N GLU A 53 -10.56 -6.03 -17.30
CA GLU A 53 -11.59 -6.68 -16.49
C GLU A 53 -11.03 -7.31 -15.19
N ILE A 54 -9.80 -7.84 -15.24
CA ILE A 54 -9.13 -8.37 -14.04
C ILE A 54 -8.65 -7.23 -13.14
N LEU A 55 -8.00 -6.21 -13.70
CA LEU A 55 -7.41 -5.12 -12.91
C LEU A 55 -8.47 -4.18 -12.31
N SER A 56 -9.61 -4.00 -12.97
CA SER A 56 -10.73 -3.21 -12.43
C SER A 56 -11.29 -3.79 -11.14
N GLN A 57 -11.17 -5.11 -10.93
CA GLN A 57 -11.63 -5.76 -9.70
C GLN A 57 -10.80 -5.43 -8.46
N PHE A 58 -9.50 -5.13 -8.66
CA PHE A 58 -8.59 -4.65 -7.60
C PHE A 58 -8.68 -3.14 -7.38
N THR A 59 -9.26 -2.42 -8.34
CA THR A 59 -9.35 -0.95 -8.34
C THR A 59 -10.80 -0.46 -8.43
N ASP A 60 -11.76 -1.30 -8.01
CA ASP A 60 -13.17 -0.96 -8.04
C ASP A 60 -13.43 0.23 -7.09
N PRO A 61 -13.94 1.37 -7.59
CA PRO A 61 -14.23 2.54 -6.75
C PRO A 61 -15.12 2.22 -5.55
N LYS A 62 -15.98 1.21 -5.61
CA LYS A 62 -16.82 0.77 -4.49
C LYS A 62 -16.03 0.29 -3.29
N LEU A 63 -14.78 -0.14 -3.48
CA LEU A 63 -13.90 -0.52 -2.38
C LEU A 63 -13.53 0.70 -1.52
N LEU A 64 -13.58 1.92 -2.07
CA LEU A 64 -13.38 3.18 -1.33
C LEU A 64 -14.64 3.63 -0.57
N GLU A 65 -15.74 2.90 -0.70
CA GLU A 65 -17.00 3.19 -0.03
C GLU A 65 -17.16 2.32 1.24
N ASN A 66 -17.97 2.81 2.18
CA ASN A 66 -18.44 2.03 3.33
C ASN A 66 -17.30 1.46 4.22
N PHE A 67 -16.41 2.33 4.67
CA PHE A 67 -15.47 1.98 5.73
C PHE A 67 -16.16 1.96 7.10
N SER A 68 -15.96 0.86 7.83
CA SER A 68 -16.42 0.70 9.20
C SER A 68 -15.27 0.21 10.07
N LYS A 69 -15.25 0.65 11.33
CA LYS A 69 -14.28 0.16 12.32
C LYS A 69 -14.40 -1.34 12.58
N ASP A 70 -15.59 -1.91 12.40
CA ASP A 70 -15.87 -3.33 12.69
C ASP A 70 -15.29 -4.30 11.65
N LYS A 71 -14.71 -3.78 10.57
CA LYS A 71 -14.14 -4.56 9.46
C LYS A 71 -12.70 -4.15 9.11
N ILE A 72 -11.97 -3.52 10.04
CA ILE A 72 -10.63 -3.00 9.76
C ILE A 72 -9.66 -4.09 9.31
N ASP A 73 -9.77 -5.30 9.86
CA ASP A 73 -8.98 -6.46 9.43
C ASP A 73 -9.23 -6.76 7.94
N GLU A 74 -10.49 -6.86 7.53
CA GLU A 74 -10.88 -7.10 6.14
C GLU A 74 -10.35 -5.99 5.23
N LYS A 75 -10.43 -4.72 5.66
CA LYS A 75 -9.98 -3.58 4.87
C LYS A 75 -8.46 -3.50 4.76
N LEU A 76 -7.72 -3.86 5.81
CA LEU A 76 -6.26 -3.94 5.75
C LEU A 76 -5.81 -5.10 4.85
N ASP A 77 -6.49 -6.24 4.86
CA ASP A 77 -6.19 -7.36 3.95
C ASP A 77 -6.31 -6.96 2.47
N ILE A 78 -7.28 -6.12 2.12
CA ILE A 78 -7.44 -5.58 0.76
C ILE A 78 -6.19 -4.82 0.32
N THR A 79 -5.61 -4.00 1.19
CA THR A 79 -4.38 -3.25 0.89
C THR A 79 -3.20 -4.19 0.64
N ASN A 80 -3.13 -5.29 1.39
CA ASN A 80 -2.09 -6.32 1.24
C ASN A 80 -2.22 -7.05 -0.09
N TYR A 81 -3.43 -7.43 -0.51
CA TYR A 81 -3.63 -8.06 -1.81
C TYR A 81 -3.22 -7.15 -2.96
N ILE A 82 -3.60 -5.87 -2.92
CA ILE A 82 -3.25 -4.92 -3.99
C ILE A 82 -1.74 -4.70 -4.04
N ASN A 83 -1.08 -4.55 -2.88
CA ASN A 83 0.39 -4.47 -2.80
C ASN A 83 1.06 -5.72 -3.36
N HIS A 84 0.53 -6.90 -3.06
CA HIS A 84 1.06 -8.16 -3.57
C HIS A 84 0.96 -8.24 -5.10
N ILE A 85 -0.14 -7.77 -5.71
CA ILE A 85 -0.24 -7.70 -7.18
C ILE A 85 0.82 -6.74 -7.76
N VAL A 86 1.06 -5.59 -7.13
CA VAL A 86 2.14 -4.67 -7.54
C VAL A 86 3.49 -5.36 -7.45
N GLU A 87 3.74 -6.12 -6.39
CA GLU A 87 4.97 -6.90 -6.21
C GLU A 87 5.13 -7.95 -7.31
N ILE A 88 4.07 -8.71 -7.64
CA ILE A 88 4.08 -9.66 -8.76
C ILE A 88 4.50 -9.00 -10.08
N TYR A 89 3.99 -7.79 -10.38
CA TYR A 89 4.42 -7.05 -11.57
C TYR A 89 5.89 -6.64 -11.52
N LEU A 90 6.36 -6.13 -10.39
CA LEU A 90 7.75 -5.70 -10.21
C LEU A 90 8.73 -6.87 -10.27
N THR A 91 8.35 -8.04 -9.74
CA THR A 91 9.19 -9.24 -9.65
C THR A 91 8.96 -10.22 -10.79
N PHE A 92 8.21 -9.83 -11.83
CA PHE A 92 7.87 -10.73 -12.93
C PHE A 92 9.13 -11.19 -13.68
N LEU A 93 9.41 -12.49 -13.64
CA LEU A 93 10.47 -13.10 -14.44
C LEU A 93 9.84 -14.02 -15.49
N SER A 94 10.15 -13.79 -16.76
CA SER A 94 9.68 -14.67 -17.85
C SER A 94 10.34 -16.05 -17.81
N ASN A 95 11.52 -16.16 -17.19
CA ASN A 95 12.27 -17.40 -17.00
C ASN A 95 12.50 -17.65 -15.51
N LYS A 96 12.54 -18.91 -15.09
CA LYS A 96 12.77 -19.33 -13.68
C LYS A 96 14.21 -19.10 -13.19
N SER A 97 14.74 -17.89 -13.35
CA SER A 97 15.90 -17.46 -12.55
C SER A 97 15.44 -17.34 -11.11
N ASN A 98 16.24 -17.83 -10.17
CA ASN A 98 15.93 -17.74 -8.74
C ASN A 98 16.32 -16.38 -8.12
N GLU A 99 16.99 -15.51 -8.88
CA GLU A 99 17.47 -14.22 -8.38
C GLU A 99 16.97 -13.06 -9.27
N ILE A 100 16.35 -12.07 -8.61
CA ILE A 100 15.85 -10.84 -9.22
C ILE A 100 16.89 -9.74 -8.99
N THR A 101 17.35 -9.09 -10.07
CA THR A 101 18.30 -7.99 -9.97
C THR A 101 17.59 -6.63 -9.90
N SER A 102 18.33 -5.58 -9.51
CA SER A 102 17.82 -4.20 -9.58
C SER A 102 17.49 -3.76 -11.02
N GLN A 103 18.17 -4.33 -12.02
CA GLN A 103 17.86 -4.06 -13.42
C GLN A 103 16.54 -4.71 -13.83
N ASP A 104 16.25 -5.92 -13.36
CA ASP A 104 14.97 -6.61 -13.63
C ASP A 104 13.80 -5.80 -13.06
N LEU A 105 13.92 -5.32 -11.82
CA LEU A 105 12.91 -4.45 -11.21
C LEU A 105 12.67 -3.18 -12.03
N THR A 106 13.74 -2.55 -12.53
CA THR A 106 13.66 -1.35 -13.36
C THR A 106 12.99 -1.63 -14.71
N ASN A 107 13.36 -2.76 -15.35
CA ASN A 107 12.79 -3.18 -16.62
C ASN A 107 11.30 -3.51 -16.46
N ASN A 108 10.92 -4.17 -15.38
CA ASN A 108 9.52 -4.48 -15.06
C ASN A 108 8.72 -3.23 -14.74
N LEU A 109 9.27 -2.29 -13.97
CA LEU A 109 8.64 -1.00 -13.73
C LEU A 109 8.35 -0.26 -15.05
N LYS A 110 9.31 -0.22 -15.98
CA LYS A 110 9.10 0.36 -17.32
C LYS A 110 8.04 -0.40 -18.13
N ARG A 111 8.14 -1.73 -18.14
CA ARG A 111 7.28 -2.62 -18.93
C ARG A 111 5.83 -2.63 -18.47
N PHE A 112 5.60 -2.56 -17.17
CA PHE A 112 4.29 -2.68 -16.52
C PHE A 112 3.87 -1.38 -15.82
N GLN A 113 4.42 -0.23 -16.26
CA GLN A 113 4.19 1.04 -15.57
C GLN A 113 2.70 1.35 -15.40
N GLN A 114 1.89 1.13 -16.44
CA GLN A 114 0.46 1.48 -16.39
C GLN A 114 -0.26 0.67 -15.31
N GLU A 115 0.03 -0.64 -15.23
CA GLU A 115 -0.55 -1.54 -14.24
C GLU A 115 -0.07 -1.21 -12.81
N ILE A 116 1.24 -0.98 -12.65
CA ILE A 116 1.86 -0.64 -11.36
C ILE A 116 1.33 0.69 -10.85
N ILE A 117 1.23 1.72 -11.69
CA ILE A 117 0.74 3.05 -11.29
C ILE A 117 -0.75 2.99 -10.96
N LEU A 118 -1.57 2.29 -11.76
CA LEU A 118 -2.99 2.12 -11.47
C LEU A 118 -3.21 1.50 -10.07
N LEU A 119 -2.56 0.37 -9.81
CA LEU A 119 -2.71 -0.35 -8.55
C LEU A 119 -2.12 0.43 -7.37
N SER A 120 -0.94 1.03 -7.54
CA SER A 120 -0.27 1.79 -6.46
C SER A 120 -1.06 3.05 -6.10
N THR A 121 -1.53 3.81 -7.08
CA THR A 121 -2.32 5.03 -6.82
C THR A 121 -3.66 4.69 -6.19
N PHE A 122 -4.32 3.62 -6.64
CA PHE A 122 -5.51 3.13 -5.97
C PHE A 122 -5.24 2.73 -4.52
N ASN A 123 -4.16 1.98 -4.26
CA ASN A 123 -3.84 1.54 -2.90
C ASN A 123 -3.49 2.71 -1.97
N ILE A 124 -2.79 3.74 -2.48
CA ILE A 124 -2.54 4.97 -1.72
C ILE A 124 -3.87 5.63 -1.32
N LYS A 125 -4.80 5.81 -2.27
CA LYS A 125 -6.12 6.39 -1.99
C LYS A 125 -6.91 5.56 -0.99
N TYR A 126 -6.90 4.24 -1.17
CA TYR A 126 -7.57 3.31 -0.28
C TYR A 126 -7.02 3.39 1.14
N PHE A 127 -5.70 3.32 1.29
CA PHE A 127 -5.05 3.36 2.59
C PHE A 127 -5.29 4.72 3.28
N ALA A 128 -5.25 5.82 2.52
CA ALA A 128 -5.59 7.15 3.03
C ALA A 128 -7.04 7.24 3.52
N ALA A 129 -7.98 6.60 2.81
CA ALA A 129 -9.38 6.61 3.17
C ALA A 129 -9.72 5.74 4.40
N ILE A 130 -9.01 4.61 4.61
CA ILE A 130 -9.21 3.78 5.82
C ILE A 130 -8.54 4.36 7.06
N SER A 131 -7.51 5.20 6.89
CA SER A 131 -6.66 5.67 7.99
C SER A 131 -7.47 6.31 9.14
N PRO A 132 -8.46 7.19 8.91
CA PRO A 132 -9.29 7.73 9.99
C PRO A 132 -10.03 6.67 10.82
N HIS A 133 -10.54 5.61 10.18
CA HIS A 133 -11.25 4.53 10.85
C HIS A 133 -10.32 3.65 11.68
N VAL A 134 -9.14 3.39 11.14
CA VAL A 134 -8.04 2.75 11.86
C VAL A 134 -7.73 3.56 13.14
N ASN A 135 -7.56 4.89 13.03
CA ASN A 135 -7.35 5.76 14.19
C ASN A 135 -8.42 5.61 15.26
N GLN A 136 -9.68 5.65 14.84
CA GLN A 136 -10.81 5.54 15.73
C GLN A 136 -10.79 4.20 16.49
N PHE A 137 -10.56 3.09 15.79
CA PHE A 137 -10.44 1.77 16.41
C PHE A 137 -9.35 1.74 17.49
N TYR A 138 -8.15 2.24 17.21
CA TYR A 138 -7.07 2.22 18.21
C TYR A 138 -7.29 3.18 19.39
N LYS A 139 -8.05 4.28 19.18
CA LYS A 139 -8.49 5.18 20.26
C LYS A 139 -9.52 4.52 21.17
N GLU A 140 -10.40 3.68 20.62
CA GLU A 140 -11.47 3.01 21.35
C GLU A 140 -11.02 1.69 22.01
N LEU A 141 -9.88 1.12 21.61
CA LEU A 141 -9.33 -0.09 22.23
C LEU A 141 -9.16 0.08 23.75
N PRO A 142 -9.62 -0.87 24.59
CA PRO A 142 -9.36 -0.89 26.02
C PRO A 142 -7.86 -0.90 26.36
N ASP A 143 -7.46 -0.28 27.47
CA ASP A 143 -6.03 -0.13 27.82
C ASP A 143 -5.29 -1.47 28.00
N ASN A 144 -5.98 -2.50 28.50
CA ASN A 144 -5.45 -3.85 28.63
C ASN A 144 -5.23 -4.57 27.28
N GLU A 145 -5.83 -4.07 26.19
CA GLU A 145 -5.66 -4.60 24.83
C GLU A 145 -4.63 -3.80 24.03
N ARG A 146 -4.14 -2.66 24.53
CA ARG A 146 -3.12 -1.80 23.90
C ARG A 146 -1.69 -2.31 24.04
N GLY A 147 -1.50 -3.63 24.04
CA GLY A 147 -0.21 -4.29 24.19
C GLY A 147 0.71 -4.19 22.97
N GLY A 148 1.84 -4.93 23.00
CA GLY A 148 2.87 -4.88 21.96
C GLY A 148 2.39 -5.22 20.53
N VAL A 149 1.37 -6.08 20.39
CA VAL A 149 0.77 -6.42 19.09
C VAL A 149 0.16 -5.20 18.41
N ILE A 150 -0.54 -4.36 19.18
CA ILE A 150 -1.13 -3.11 18.70
C ILE A 150 -0.05 -2.11 18.27
N GLN A 151 1.02 -2.00 19.04
CA GLN A 151 2.17 -1.13 18.68
C GLN A 151 2.86 -1.61 17.39
N TYR A 152 3.00 -2.92 17.22
CA TYR A 152 3.54 -3.50 15.99
C TYR A 152 2.65 -3.20 14.78
N SER A 153 1.34 -3.36 14.90
CA SER A 153 0.38 -3.04 13.82
C SER A 153 0.43 -1.57 13.42
N VAL A 154 0.52 -0.65 14.40
CA VAL A 154 0.71 0.78 14.14
C VAL A 154 2.00 1.06 13.37
N LYS A 155 3.10 0.41 13.74
CA LYS A 155 4.38 0.54 13.04
C LYS A 155 4.30 0.06 11.60
N MET A 156 3.62 -1.06 11.35
CA MET A 156 3.44 -1.60 10.00
C MET A 156 2.65 -0.61 9.12
N MET A 157 1.56 -0.05 9.64
CA MET A 157 0.76 0.93 8.89
C MET A 157 1.56 2.20 8.55
N GLN A 158 2.34 2.72 9.51
CA GLN A 158 3.24 3.84 9.25
C GLN A 158 4.31 3.49 8.23
N SER A 159 4.84 2.27 8.27
CA SER A 159 5.81 1.77 7.29
C SER A 159 5.23 1.76 5.89
N GLU A 160 3.97 1.35 5.71
CA GLU A 160 3.29 1.38 4.41
C GLU A 160 3.10 2.80 3.88
N MET A 161 2.66 3.76 4.72
CA MET A 161 2.57 5.17 4.31
C MET A 161 3.94 5.73 3.87
N LEU A 162 5.00 5.39 4.60
CA LEU A 162 6.36 5.81 4.28
C LEU A 162 6.88 5.14 3.01
N LYS A 163 6.54 3.87 2.77
CA LYS A 163 6.84 3.16 1.52
C LYS A 163 6.28 3.92 0.32
N TYR A 164 5.06 4.44 0.39
CA TYR A 164 4.48 5.21 -0.72
C TYR A 164 5.17 6.56 -0.95
N TYR A 165 5.48 7.33 0.10
CA TYR A 165 6.22 8.60 -0.08
C TYR A 165 7.64 8.36 -0.61
N TYR A 166 8.41 7.48 0.04
CA TYR A 166 9.79 7.24 -0.37
C TYR A 166 9.89 6.52 -1.71
N GLY A 167 9.03 5.52 -1.95
CA GLY A 167 8.93 4.82 -3.22
C GLY A 167 8.47 5.75 -4.34
N GLY A 168 7.40 6.51 -4.12
CA GLY A 168 6.86 7.46 -5.08
C GLY A 168 7.85 8.55 -5.44
N PHE A 169 8.49 9.19 -4.46
CA PHE A 169 9.53 10.20 -4.71
C PHE A 169 10.73 9.61 -5.45
N LYS A 170 11.16 8.39 -5.08
CA LYS A 170 12.23 7.70 -5.80
C LYS A 170 11.86 7.44 -7.25
N TRP A 171 10.63 7.01 -7.53
CA TRP A 171 10.16 6.77 -8.90
C TRP A 171 10.06 8.06 -9.73
N ILE A 172 9.59 9.16 -9.13
CA ILE A 172 9.50 10.47 -9.79
C ILE A 172 10.88 11.03 -10.11
N ALA A 173 11.86 10.82 -9.23
CA ALA A 173 13.24 11.27 -9.42
C ALA A 173 13.98 10.58 -10.57
N LEU A 174 13.51 9.42 -11.04
CA LEU A 174 14.14 8.69 -12.14
C LEU A 174 13.83 9.35 -13.48
N PRO A 175 14.83 9.91 -14.21
CA PRO A 175 14.60 10.71 -15.41
C PRO A 175 13.91 9.92 -16.54
N ASP A 176 14.26 8.63 -16.72
CA ASP A 176 13.82 7.82 -17.88
C ASP A 176 13.09 6.51 -17.50
N CYS A 177 12.48 6.46 -16.31
CA CYS A 177 11.79 5.25 -15.83
C CYS A 177 10.28 5.29 -16.05
N LEU A 178 9.66 6.42 -15.76
CA LEU A 178 8.22 6.63 -15.86
C LEU A 178 7.91 7.75 -16.84
N THR A 179 6.78 7.65 -17.51
CA THR A 179 6.22 8.77 -18.27
C THR A 179 5.88 9.94 -17.34
N GLU A 180 5.88 11.16 -17.87
CA GLU A 180 5.46 12.35 -17.11
C GLU A 180 4.04 12.21 -16.56
N GLN A 181 3.12 11.60 -17.31
CA GLN A 181 1.77 11.32 -16.82
C GLN A 181 1.78 10.37 -15.62
N SER A 182 2.56 9.28 -15.67
CA SER A 182 2.71 8.37 -14.54
C SER A 182 3.30 9.04 -13.30
N LYS A 183 4.29 9.92 -13.48
CA LYS A 183 4.84 10.73 -12.37
C LYS A 183 3.79 11.67 -11.80
N LEU A 184 3.03 12.34 -12.65
CA LEU A 184 1.93 13.23 -12.28
C LEU A 184 0.85 12.50 -11.47
N ASP A 185 0.45 11.30 -11.91
CA ASP A 185 -0.56 10.47 -11.24
C ASP A 185 -0.10 10.07 -9.82
N ILE A 186 1.17 9.67 -9.66
CA ILE A 186 1.75 9.37 -8.34
C ILE A 186 1.71 10.61 -7.45
N ILE A 187 2.29 11.73 -7.90
CA ILE A 187 2.48 12.89 -7.02
C ILE A 187 1.16 13.54 -6.64
N THR A 188 0.21 13.61 -7.58
CA THR A 188 -1.15 14.12 -7.32
C THR A 188 -1.87 13.23 -6.32
N THR A 189 -1.69 11.92 -6.41
CA THR A 189 -2.32 10.99 -5.46
C THR A 189 -1.70 11.10 -4.05
N LEU A 190 -0.37 11.26 -3.95
CA LEU A 190 0.32 11.49 -2.68
C LEU A 190 -0.07 12.83 -2.04
N GLU A 191 -0.26 13.87 -2.86
CA GLU A 191 -0.74 15.18 -2.44
C GLU A 191 -2.17 15.09 -1.89
N GLN A 192 -3.11 14.52 -2.66
CA GLN A 192 -4.51 14.34 -2.23
C GLN A 192 -4.64 13.52 -0.94
N SER A 193 -3.70 12.61 -0.69
CA SER A 193 -3.69 11.74 0.49
C SER A 193 -2.95 12.35 1.69
N ALA A 194 -2.27 13.49 1.51
CA ALA A 194 -1.31 14.01 2.47
C ALA A 194 -1.94 14.37 3.81
N GLU A 195 -3.14 14.97 3.82
CA GLU A 195 -3.79 15.37 5.07
C GLU A 195 -4.12 14.17 5.95
N ASN A 196 -4.59 13.08 5.32
CA ASN A 196 -4.89 11.85 6.04
C ASN A 196 -3.61 11.19 6.51
N TYR A 197 -2.54 11.14 5.71
CA TYR A 197 -1.27 10.52 6.11
C TYR A 197 -0.52 11.29 7.20
N ALA A 198 -0.50 12.62 7.13
CA ALA A 198 0.24 13.46 8.07
C ALA A 198 -0.24 13.30 9.52
N LYS A 199 -1.49 12.89 9.75
CA LYS A 199 -2.00 12.61 11.11
C LYS A 199 -1.39 11.36 11.76
N PHE A 200 -0.83 10.45 10.96
CA PHE A 200 -0.39 9.10 11.40
C PHE A 200 1.11 8.90 11.32
N ILE A 201 1.81 9.74 10.56
CA ILE A 201 3.26 9.68 10.40
C ILE A 201 3.94 10.40 11.59
N PRO A 202 4.92 9.78 12.28
CA PRO A 202 5.70 10.43 13.33
C PRO A 202 6.42 11.70 12.86
N GLU A 203 6.55 12.71 13.73
CA GLU A 203 7.20 13.99 13.40
C GLU A 203 8.62 13.83 12.82
N SER A 204 9.41 12.89 13.36
CA SER A 204 10.74 12.55 12.83
C SER A 204 10.71 12.05 11.40
N LYS A 205 9.63 11.38 11.00
CA LYS A 205 9.42 10.87 9.64
C LYS A 205 8.82 11.92 8.72
N LYS A 206 7.98 12.83 9.23
CA LYS A 206 7.51 14.00 8.46
C LYS A 206 8.68 14.87 8.01
N THR A 207 9.64 15.11 8.91
CA THR A 207 10.86 15.87 8.60
C THR A 207 11.61 15.24 7.42
N ALA A 208 11.81 13.92 7.44
CA ALA A 208 12.46 13.21 6.34
C ALA A 208 11.66 13.23 5.01
N ILE A 209 10.32 13.29 5.06
CA ILE A 209 9.49 13.46 3.86
C ILE A 209 9.66 14.88 3.31
N ILE A 210 9.65 15.89 4.16
CA ILE A 210 9.84 17.31 3.78
C ILE A 210 11.20 17.48 3.08
N GLU A 211 12.29 17.01 3.70
CA GLU A 211 13.64 17.10 3.11
C GLU A 211 13.72 16.46 1.73
N LYS A 212 13.09 15.28 1.55
CA LYS A 212 13.06 14.61 0.25
C LYS A 212 12.19 15.33 -0.77
N ALA A 213 11.07 15.90 -0.34
CA ALA A 213 10.21 16.69 -1.22
C ALA A 213 10.94 17.96 -1.70
N GLU A 214 11.67 18.65 -0.82
CA GLU A 214 12.49 19.81 -1.16
C GLU A 214 13.59 19.45 -2.17
N GLN A 215 14.28 18.33 -1.98
CA GLN A 215 15.24 17.80 -2.96
C GLN A 215 14.58 17.49 -4.31
N LEU A 216 13.40 16.88 -4.29
CA LEU A 216 12.68 16.50 -5.50
C LEU A 216 12.20 17.72 -6.28
N ILE A 217 11.86 18.84 -5.61
CA ILE A 217 11.55 20.11 -6.28
C ILE A 217 12.72 20.58 -7.15
N THR A 218 13.96 20.45 -6.67
CA THR A 218 15.15 20.81 -7.45
C THR A 218 15.34 19.88 -8.65
N GLN A 219 15.07 18.58 -8.49
CA GLN A 219 15.27 17.58 -9.54
C GLN A 219 14.15 17.58 -10.59
N GLN A 220 12.92 17.87 -10.17
CA GLN A 220 11.70 17.81 -10.99
C GLN A 220 10.82 19.06 -10.73
N PRO A 221 11.25 20.25 -11.18
CA PRO A 221 10.57 21.52 -10.87
C PRO A 221 9.12 21.59 -11.35
N ILE A 222 8.75 20.79 -12.35
CA ILE A 222 7.38 20.69 -12.88
C ILE A 222 6.36 20.25 -11.81
N PHE A 223 6.78 19.52 -10.78
CA PHE A 223 5.91 19.06 -9.68
C PHE A 223 6.00 19.94 -8.42
N LYS A 224 6.57 21.15 -8.53
CA LYS A 224 6.79 22.05 -7.39
C LYS A 224 5.50 22.35 -6.62
N SER A 225 4.38 22.54 -7.31
CA SER A 225 3.10 22.88 -6.67
C SER A 225 2.66 21.77 -5.71
N GLN A 226 2.58 20.53 -6.21
CA GLN A 226 2.15 19.37 -5.43
C GLN A 226 3.11 19.07 -4.28
N LEU A 227 4.42 19.16 -4.53
CA LEU A 227 5.44 18.95 -3.50
C LEU A 227 5.39 20.02 -2.40
N SER A 228 5.16 21.28 -2.77
CA SER A 228 5.03 22.38 -1.79
C SER A 228 3.82 22.18 -0.89
N HIS A 229 2.70 21.73 -1.45
CA HIS A 229 1.50 21.42 -0.68
C HIS A 229 1.72 20.22 0.26
N ILE A 230 2.37 19.14 -0.19
CA ILE A 230 2.75 18.03 0.70
C ILE A 230 3.63 18.52 1.86
N ILE A 231 4.61 19.39 1.59
CA ILE A 231 5.48 19.99 2.62
C ILE A 231 4.66 20.79 3.63
N GLU A 232 3.74 21.64 3.16
CA GLU A 232 2.87 22.46 4.02
C GLU A 232 2.00 21.58 4.92
N VAL A 233 1.34 20.58 4.35
CA VAL A 233 0.50 19.64 5.09
C VAL A 233 1.29 18.90 6.17
N MET A 234 2.50 18.44 5.85
CA MET A 234 3.38 17.76 6.81
C MET A 234 3.87 18.70 7.93
N LYS A 235 4.06 19.99 7.66
CA LYS A 235 4.46 20.99 8.67
C LYS A 235 3.31 21.37 9.61
N THR A 236 2.09 21.43 9.10
CA THR A 236 0.93 22.01 9.80
C THR A 236 0.07 20.98 10.53
N ASN A 237 -0.06 19.76 10.00
CA ASN A 237 -0.88 18.73 10.63
C ASN A 237 -0.16 18.13 11.84
N LYS A 238 -0.82 18.14 13.00
CA LYS A 238 -0.29 17.57 14.22
C LYS A 238 -0.46 16.05 14.24
N CYS A 239 0.55 15.38 14.79
CA CYS A 239 0.55 13.95 15.11
C CYS A 239 -0.65 13.57 16.01
N GLU A 240 -1.51 12.67 15.52
CA GLU A 240 -2.61 12.10 16.31
C GLU A 240 -2.14 10.98 17.23
N GLU A 241 -3.05 10.44 18.05
CA GLU A 241 -2.74 9.51 19.13
C GLU A 241 -1.94 8.28 18.68
N ILE A 242 -2.28 7.70 17.53
CA ILE A 242 -1.52 6.58 16.94
C ILE A 242 -0.06 6.96 16.67
N CYS A 243 0.15 8.17 16.16
CA CYS A 243 1.47 8.67 15.77
C CYS A 243 2.41 8.85 16.99
N GLN A 244 1.85 9.04 18.19
CA GLN A 244 2.61 9.21 19.44
C GLN A 244 2.96 7.89 20.14
N ARG A 245 2.30 6.77 19.81
CA ARG A 245 2.36 5.53 20.62
C ARG A 245 3.65 4.73 20.49
N ILE A 246 4.41 4.87 19.39
CA ILE A 246 5.68 4.13 19.21
C ILE A 246 6.81 4.68 20.10
N TYR A 247 6.68 5.91 20.59
CA TYR A 247 7.79 6.63 21.26
C TYR A 247 7.53 6.98 22.73
N LYS A 248 6.45 6.49 23.34
CA LYS A 248 6.12 6.74 24.76
C LYS A 248 6.73 5.76 25.76
N ASN A 249 7.50 4.77 25.30
CA ASN A 249 8.27 3.91 26.21
C ASN A 249 9.71 4.44 26.34
N LYS A 250 9.89 5.44 27.20
CA LYS A 250 11.15 5.71 27.90
C LYS A 250 10.88 5.66 29.39
#